data_AF-A0A392SI21-F1
#
_entry.id   AF-A0A392SI21-F1
#
_cell.length_a   1.000
_cell.length_b   1.000
_cell.length_c   1.000
_cell.angle_alpha   90.00
_cell.angle_beta   90.00
_cell.angle_gamma   90.00
#
_symmetry.space_group_name_H-M   'P 1'
#
loop_
_entity.id
_entity.type
_entity.pdbx_description
1 polymer ?
#
loop_
_entity_poly.entity_id
_entity_poly.type
_entity_poly.pdbx_seq_one_letter_code
_entity_poly.pdbx_strand_id
1 'polypeptide(L)'
;DDAENLIWHSQVPLKVSVFAWRLLRDRLPTKSNLVTRGILSPAAHFCVSGCGDAESAQHLFISCSTFGSLWALVRSWIGITAVDSTSIRDHFVQFTSSAG
;
A
#
# COMPACT_ATOMS: atom_id res chain seq x y z
N ASP A 1 -18.05 -6.23 -0.30
CA ASP A 1 -17.09 -5.11 -0.44
C ASP A 1 -16.30 -5.38 -1.70
N ASP A 2 -16.27 -4.46 -2.67
CA ASP A 2 -15.68 -4.70 -4.00
C ASP A 2 -14.21 -5.09 -3.91
N ALA A 3 -13.50 -4.53 -2.91
CA ALA A 3 -12.12 -4.88 -2.64
C ALA A 3 -11.94 -6.38 -2.29
N GLU A 4 -12.88 -7.00 -1.57
CA GLU A 4 -12.76 -8.42 -1.18
C GLU A 4 -12.89 -9.36 -2.39
N ASN A 5 -13.78 -9.02 -3.33
CA ASN A 5 -13.96 -9.78 -4.57
C ASN A 5 -12.73 -9.66 -5.48
N LEU A 6 -12.07 -8.50 -5.48
CA LEU A 6 -10.88 -8.24 -6.28
C LEU A 6 -9.61 -8.93 -5.74
N ILE A 7 -9.48 -9.08 -4.42
CA ILE A 7 -8.31 -9.74 -3.80
C ILE A 7 -8.15 -11.19 -4.31
N TRP A 8 -9.25 -11.95 -4.38
CA TRP A 8 -9.24 -13.38 -4.64
C TRP A 8 -9.59 -13.75 -6.09
N HIS A 9 -9.40 -12.82 -7.02
CA HIS A 9 -9.68 -13.05 -8.44
C HIS A 9 -8.78 -14.16 -9.01
N SER A 10 -9.35 -15.07 -9.82
CA SER A 10 -8.66 -16.28 -10.30
C SER A 10 -7.45 -16.00 -11.20
N GLN A 11 -7.40 -14.84 -11.84
CA GLN A 11 -6.28 -14.41 -12.68
C GLN A 11 -5.12 -13.79 -11.87
N VAL A 12 -5.32 -13.52 -10.59
CA VAL A 12 -4.30 -12.92 -9.72
C VAL A 12 -3.50 -14.04 -9.04
N PRO A 13 -2.16 -14.07 -9.17
CA PRO A 13 -1.36 -15.07 -8.46
C PRO A 13 -1.56 -14.99 -6.94
N LEU A 14 -1.68 -16.13 -6.27
CA LEU A 14 -1.99 -16.21 -4.83
C LEU A 14 -1.10 -15.34 -3.95
N LYS A 15 0.19 -15.21 -4.29
CA LYS A 15 1.14 -14.33 -3.56
C LYS A 15 0.70 -12.85 -3.56
N VAL A 16 0.11 -12.38 -4.66
CA VAL A 16 -0.40 -11.01 -4.81
C VAL A 16 -1.69 -10.86 -4.01
N SER A 17 -2.59 -11.83 -4.08
CA SER A 17 -3.83 -11.85 -3.27
C SER A 17 -3.52 -11.82 -1.77
N VAL A 18 -2.59 -12.66 -1.29
CA VAL A 18 -2.17 -12.67 0.12
C VAL A 18 -1.54 -11.34 0.52
N PHE A 19 -0.75 -10.72 -0.36
CA PHE A 19 -0.19 -9.40 -0.11
C PHE A 19 -1.29 -8.34 0.02
N ALA A 20 -2.23 -8.25 -0.93
CA ALA A 20 -3.34 -7.29 -0.90
C ALA A 20 -4.22 -7.48 0.34
N TRP A 21 -4.54 -8.73 0.69
CA TRP A 21 -5.28 -9.06 1.90
C TRP A 21 -4.57 -8.59 3.17
N ARG A 22 -3.25 -8.77 3.27
CA ARG A 22 -2.46 -8.27 4.41
C ARG A 22 -2.40 -6.75 4.41
N LEU A 23 -2.25 -6.12 3.25
CA LEU A 23 -2.20 -4.66 3.09
C LEU A 23 -3.49 -4.01 3.60
N LEU A 24 -4.64 -4.47 3.10
CA LEU A 24 -5.96 -3.90 3.43
C LEU A 24 -6.39 -4.14 4.89
N ARG A 25 -5.71 -5.04 5.60
CA ARG A 25 -5.94 -5.33 7.03
C ARG A 25 -4.88 -4.75 7.95
N ASP A 26 -3.97 -3.95 7.43
CA ASP A 26 -2.80 -3.42 8.16
C ASP A 26 -1.99 -4.53 8.87
N ARG A 27 -1.74 -5.62 8.14
CA ARG A 27 -1.00 -6.80 8.62
C ARG A 27 0.38 -6.95 7.99
N LEU A 28 0.81 -6.00 7.16
CA LEU A 28 2.17 -5.97 6.63
C LEU A 28 3.18 -5.72 7.76
N PRO A 29 4.42 -6.24 7.64
CA PRO A 29 5.48 -6.03 8.62
C PRO A 29 6.12 -4.63 8.48
N THR A 30 5.30 -3.58 8.48
CA THR A 30 5.79 -2.19 8.55
C THR A 30 6.45 -1.96 9.90
N LYS A 31 7.41 -1.02 10.01
CA LYS A 31 8.04 -0.77 11.33
C LYS A 31 7.02 -0.40 12.40
N SER A 32 5.99 0.38 12.06
CA SER A 32 4.90 0.68 13.01
C SER A 32 4.22 -0.59 13.52
N ASN A 33 3.90 -1.55 12.64
CA ASN A 33 3.29 -2.81 13.05
C ASN A 33 4.23 -3.71 13.84
N LEU A 34 5.53 -3.68 13.55
CA LEU A 34 6.54 -4.42 14.30
C LEU A 34 6.77 -3.83 15.70
N VAL A 35 6.72 -2.51 15.84
CA VAL A 35 6.74 -1.82 17.15
C VAL A 35 5.51 -2.17 17.96
N THR A 36 4.30 -2.12 17.38
CA THR A 36 3.06 -2.53 18.05
C THR A 36 3.09 -3.98 18.55
N ARG A 37 3.85 -4.86 17.87
CA ARG A 37 4.04 -6.26 18.27
C ARG A 37 5.19 -6.47 19.26
N GLY A 38 5.90 -5.42 19.66
CA GLY A 38 7.08 -5.52 20.54
C GLY A 38 8.30 -6.17 19.90
N ILE A 39 8.34 -6.29 18.57
CA ILE A 39 9.47 -6.86 17.83
C ILE A 39 10.57 -5.81 17.66
N LEU A 40 10.20 -4.55 17.42
CA LEU A 40 11.12 -3.42 17.32
C LEU A 40 10.99 -2.48 18.52
N SER A 41 12.07 -1.77 18.83
CA SER A 41 12.07 -0.69 19.82
C SER A 41 11.10 0.42 19.40
N PRO A 42 10.38 1.07 20.35
CA PRO A 42 9.49 2.19 20.04
C PRO A 42 10.14 3.32 19.24
N ALA A 43 11.47 3.52 19.35
CA ALA A 43 12.20 4.53 18.58
C ALA A 43 12.46 4.15 17.11
N ALA A 44 12.27 2.88 16.74
CA ALA A 44 12.60 2.34 15.42
C ALA A 44 11.41 2.35 14.44
N HIS A 45 10.45 3.27 14.61
CA HIS A 45 9.22 3.34 13.80
C HIS A 45 9.33 4.24 12.57
N PHE A 46 10.42 5.00 12.41
CA PHE A 46 10.57 5.97 11.32
C PHE A 46 10.75 5.33 9.94
N CYS A 47 10.17 5.98 8.93
CA CYS A 47 10.20 5.58 7.53
C CYS A 47 11.62 5.39 7.01
N VAL A 48 11.85 4.30 6.29
CA VAL A 48 13.15 3.97 5.69
C VAL A 48 13.63 5.01 4.65
N SER A 49 12.73 5.81 4.06
CA SER A 49 13.13 6.90 3.16
C SER A 49 13.84 8.05 3.88
N GLY A 50 13.77 8.11 5.22
CA GLY A 50 14.34 9.21 6.00
C GLY A 50 13.48 10.49 5.98
N CYS A 51 12.21 10.41 5.57
CA CYS A 51 11.31 11.59 5.53
C CYS A 51 10.82 12.06 6.91
N GLY A 52 11.16 11.37 8.00
CA GLY A 52 10.82 11.74 9.37
C GLY A 52 9.47 11.23 9.90
N ASP A 53 8.62 10.69 9.03
CA ASP A 53 7.32 10.14 9.43
C ASP A 53 7.40 8.69 9.90
N ALA A 54 6.35 8.21 10.58
CA ALA A 54 6.20 6.81 10.94
C ALA A 54 5.96 5.91 9.72
N GLU A 55 6.65 4.77 9.66
CA GLU A 55 6.51 3.78 8.60
C GLU A 55 5.22 2.97 8.79
N SER A 56 4.10 3.50 8.31
CA SER A 56 2.83 2.79 8.18
C SER A 56 2.58 2.38 6.72
N ALA A 57 1.63 1.46 6.49
CA ALA A 57 1.24 1.11 5.13
C ALA A 57 0.67 2.34 4.41
N GLN A 58 -0.18 3.13 5.08
CA GLN A 58 -0.75 4.35 4.53
C GLN A 58 0.35 5.34 4.11
N HIS A 59 1.37 5.52 4.95
CA HIS A 59 2.50 6.37 4.62
C HIS A 59 3.29 5.82 3.42
N LEU A 60 3.73 4.56 3.48
CA LEU A 60 4.54 3.96 2.42
C LEU A 60 3.85 3.96 1.05
N PHE A 61 2.55 3.67 1.01
CA PHE A 61 1.82 3.49 -0.25
C PHE A 61 1.19 4.78 -0.76
N ILE A 62 0.85 5.75 0.09
CA ILE A 62 0.06 6.92 -0.32
C ILE A 62 0.83 8.22 -0.08
N SER A 63 1.19 8.52 1.18
CA SER A 63 1.62 9.88 1.55
C SER A 63 3.13 10.11 1.61
N CYS A 64 3.96 9.07 1.49
CA CYS A 64 5.41 9.22 1.51
C CYS A 64 5.88 10.02 0.30
N SER A 65 6.64 11.09 0.52
CA SER A 65 7.19 11.92 -0.56
C SER A 65 8.11 11.13 -1.51
N THR A 66 8.79 10.10 -1.00
CA THR A 66 9.64 9.22 -1.81
C THR A 66 8.81 8.15 -2.51
N PHE A 67 8.12 7.29 -1.76
CA PHE A 67 7.46 6.11 -2.32
C PHE A 67 6.11 6.41 -2.98
N GLY A 68 5.35 7.37 -2.45
CA GLY A 68 4.05 7.78 -3.02
C GLY A 68 4.20 8.33 -4.45
N SER A 69 5.32 8.99 -4.74
CA SER A 69 5.63 9.50 -6.08
C SER A 69 5.76 8.40 -7.15
N LEU A 70 6.06 7.15 -6.74
CA LEU A 70 6.17 6.02 -7.66
C LEU A 70 4.85 5.72 -8.36
N TRP A 71 3.70 5.98 -7.72
CA TRP A 71 2.41 5.70 -8.33
C TRP A 71 2.13 6.59 -9.54
N ALA A 72 2.58 7.85 -9.52
CA ALA A 72 2.50 8.71 -10.69
C ALA A 72 3.32 8.14 -11.87
N LEU A 73 4.51 7.61 -11.59
CA LEU A 73 5.37 6.97 -12.59
C LEU A 73 4.74 5.68 -13.13
N VAL A 74 4.20 4.82 -12.25
CA VAL A 74 3.52 3.58 -12.65
C VAL A 74 2.31 3.87 -13.52
N ARG A 75 1.47 4.82 -13.12
CA ARG A 75 0.30 5.27 -13.92
C ARG A 75 0.70 5.78 -15.29
N SER A 76 1.76 6.60 -15.35
CA SER A 76 2.31 7.08 -16.62
C SER A 76 2.82 5.92 -17.49
N TRP A 77 3.44 4.90 -16.90
CA TRP A 77 3.97 3.75 -17.62
C TRP A 77 2.87 2.89 -18.24
N ILE A 78 1.76 2.70 -17.54
CA ILE A 78 0.63 1.87 -18.00
C ILE A 78 -0.48 2.67 -18.71
N GLY A 79 -0.29 3.99 -18.91
CA GLY A 79 -1.22 4.84 -19.64
C GLY A 79 -2.52 5.17 -18.90
N ILE A 80 -2.53 5.10 -17.57
CA ILE A 80 -3.72 5.39 -16.74
C ILE A 80 -3.68 6.84 -16.23
N THR A 81 -4.76 7.58 -16.44
CA THR A 81 -5.01 8.88 -15.80
C THR A 81 -5.98 8.72 -14.65
N ALA A 82 -5.52 8.93 -13.42
CA ALA A 82 -6.32 8.73 -12.21
C ALA A 82 -6.00 9.81 -11.16
N VAL A 83 -7.02 10.18 -10.38
CA VAL A 83 -6.88 11.10 -9.23
C VAL A 83 -6.16 10.38 -8.09
N ASP A 84 -5.26 11.07 -7.39
CA ASP A 84 -4.59 10.49 -6.23
C ASP A 84 -5.59 10.15 -5.13
N SER A 85 -5.56 8.89 -4.69
CA SER A 85 -6.41 8.37 -3.64
C SER A 85 -5.81 8.72 -2.28
N THR A 86 -6.66 9.10 -1.33
CA THR A 86 -6.22 9.44 0.04
C THR A 86 -6.19 8.25 0.98
N SER A 87 -6.69 7.08 0.56
CA SER A 87 -6.68 5.83 1.32
C SER A 87 -6.13 4.68 0.47
N ILE A 88 -5.48 3.71 1.12
CA ILE A 88 -5.01 2.48 0.46
C ILE A 88 -6.16 1.71 -0.20
N ARG A 89 -7.33 1.69 0.44
CA ARG A 89 -8.49 0.95 -0.06
C ARG A 89 -8.98 1.55 -1.38
N ASP A 90 -9.13 2.87 -1.43
CA ASP A 90 -9.55 3.57 -2.65
C ASP A 90 -8.48 3.42 -3.74
N HIS A 91 -7.20 3.49 -3.36
CA HIS A 91 -6.09 3.25 -4.28
C HIS A 91 -6.14 1.85 -4.91
N PHE A 92 -6.40 0.81 -4.09
CA PHE A 92 -6.54 -0.56 -4.56
C PHE A 92 -7.70 -0.70 -5.56
N VAL A 93 -8.89 -0.21 -5.21
CA VAL A 93 -10.07 -0.30 -6.08
C VAL A 93 -9.86 0.50 -7.38
N GLN A 94 -9.36 1.72 -7.28
CA GLN A 94 -9.10 2.57 -8.44
C GLN A 94 -8.12 1.91 -9.41
N PHE A 95 -7.00 1.38 -8.92
CA PHE A 95 -6.00 0.74 -9.75
C PHE A 95 -6.56 -0.52 -10.43
N THR A 96 -7.35 -1.33 -9.73
CA THR A 96 -7.99 -2.51 -10.33
C THR A 96 -9.02 -2.15 -11.40
N SER A 97 -9.83 -1.11 -11.19
CA SER A 97 -10.84 -0.67 -12.18
C SER A 97 -10.23 0.00 -13.41
N SER A 98 -9.06 0.62 -13.26
CA SER A 98 -8.39 1.36 -14.34
C SER A 98 -7.52 0.48 -15.23
N ALA A 99 -7.17 -0.74 -14.77
CA ALA A 99 -6.29 -1.66 -15.49
C ALA A 99 -7.00 -2.48 -16.58
N GLY A 100 -8.32 -2.36 -16.73
CA GLY A 100 -9.13 -3.13 -17.69
C GLY A 100 -9.54 -4.50 -17.18
#